data_AF-A0A6B3H901-F1
#
_entry.id   AF-A0A6B3H901-F1
#
_cell.length_a   1.000
_cell.length_b   1.000
_cell.length_c   1.000
_cell.angle_alpha   90.00
_cell.angle_beta   90.00
_cell.angle_gamma   90.00
#
_symmetry.space_group_name_H-M   'P 1'
#
loop_
_entity.id
_entity.type
_entity.pdbx_description
1 polymer ?
#
loop_
_entity_poly.entity_id
_entity_poly.type
_entity_poly.pdbx_seq_one_letter_code
_entity_poly.pdbx_strand_id
1 'polypeptide(L)'
;GTQALYDWNGVLISNAAGRHRDLIPDGKLCSAGDDKFKGLDLPRADWPASPVKAGKHTFEYRATAPHGGSFELYITKPGYDPTKPLAWSDLE
;
A
#
# COMPACT_ATOMS: atom_id res chain seq x y z
N GLY A 1 6.87 -16.82 7.36
CA GLY A 1 6.14 -17.98 6.82
C GLY A 1 5.14 -17.52 5.77
N THR A 2 4.36 -18.43 5.19
CA THR A 2 3.41 -18.13 4.10
C THR A 2 2.13 -17.41 4.54
N GLN A 3 1.86 -17.34 5.85
CA GLN A 3 0.60 -16.82 6.41
C GLN A 3 0.23 -15.41 5.93
N ALA A 4 1.22 -14.53 5.69
CA ALA A 4 0.97 -13.19 5.16
C ALA A 4 0.26 -13.20 3.79
N LEU A 5 0.54 -14.20 2.95
CA LEU A 5 -0.10 -14.35 1.64
C LEU A 5 -1.50 -14.96 1.74
N TYR A 6 -1.74 -15.81 2.75
CA TYR A 6 -3.09 -16.33 3.02
C TYR A 6 -4.01 -15.27 3.61
N ASP A 7 -3.45 -14.39 4.44
CA ASP A 7 -4.15 -13.26 5.06
C ASP A 7 -3.97 -11.96 4.26
N TRP A 8 -3.99 -12.07 2.92
CA TRP A 8 -3.79 -10.96 1.98
C TRP A 8 -4.78 -9.80 2.19
N ASN A 9 -5.95 -10.07 2.77
CA ASN A 9 -6.97 -9.09 3.13
C ASN A 9 -6.75 -8.45 4.51
N GLY A 10 -5.60 -8.71 5.16
CA GLY A 10 -5.33 -8.37 6.55
C GLY A 10 -4.29 -7.28 6.79
N VAL A 11 -3.87 -6.52 5.78
CA VAL A 11 -3.01 -5.34 5.97
C VAL A 11 -3.86 -4.20 6.52
N LEU A 12 -3.90 -4.05 7.85
CA LEU A 12 -4.81 -3.14 8.54
C LEU A 12 -4.22 -2.56 9.83
N ILE A 13 -4.79 -1.45 10.29
CA ILE A 13 -4.54 -0.86 11.61
C ILE A 13 -5.88 -0.60 12.30
N SER A 14 -6.22 -1.38 13.32
CA SER A 14 -7.55 -1.34 13.97
C SER A 14 -7.92 0.00 14.59
N ASN A 15 -6.93 0.81 14.97
CA ASN A 15 -7.10 2.10 15.66
C ASN A 15 -6.49 3.28 14.87
N ALA A 16 -6.49 3.20 13.53
CA ALA A 16 -5.90 4.23 12.67
C ALA A 16 -6.53 5.61 12.87
N ALA A 17 -7.87 5.69 12.93
CA ALA A 17 -8.63 6.94 13.09
C ALA A 17 -8.18 8.07 12.12
N GLY A 18 -7.84 7.72 10.88
CA GLY A 18 -7.36 8.67 9.86
C GLY A 18 -5.93 9.20 10.07
N ARG A 19 -5.17 8.68 11.04
CA ARG A 19 -3.79 9.09 11.35
C ARG A 19 -2.74 8.25 10.62
N HIS A 20 -2.99 7.87 9.37
CA HIS A 20 -2.11 6.99 8.58
C HIS A 20 -0.69 7.52 8.49
N ARG A 21 -0.51 8.82 8.27
CA ARG A 21 0.82 9.46 8.18
C ARG A 21 1.60 9.46 9.50
N ASP A 22 0.90 9.52 10.64
CA ASP A 22 1.53 9.51 11.95
C ASP A 22 1.88 8.08 12.41
N LEU A 23 1.06 7.11 12.01
CA LEU A 23 1.14 5.72 12.48
C LEU A 23 2.05 4.85 11.61
N ILE A 24 2.24 5.19 10.34
CA ILE A 24 2.98 4.38 9.38
C ILE A 24 4.26 5.15 9.00
N PRO A 25 5.44 4.71 9.46
CA PRO A 25 6.71 5.33 9.09
C PRO A 25 7.05 5.16 7.60
N ASP A 26 7.92 6.03 7.08
CA ASP A 26 8.51 5.85 5.76
C ASP A 26 9.20 4.47 5.63
N GLY A 27 9.10 3.88 4.45
CA GLY A 27 9.56 2.52 4.16
C GLY A 27 8.67 1.42 4.74
N LYS A 28 7.52 1.76 5.34
CA LYS A 28 6.54 0.82 5.92
C LYS A 28 5.12 0.99 5.39
N LEU A 29 4.97 1.78 4.32
CA LEU A 29 3.66 2.10 3.74
C LEU A 29 2.93 0.85 3.24
N CYS A 30 3.64 -0.09 2.61
CA CYS A 30 3.04 -1.28 2.00
C CYS A 30 2.62 -2.34 3.04
N SER A 31 3.32 -2.43 4.16
CA SER A 31 2.99 -3.33 5.28
C SER A 31 2.06 -2.70 6.32
N ALA A 32 1.78 -1.40 6.21
CA ALA A 32 1.17 -0.59 7.27
C ALA A 32 1.92 -0.68 8.63
N GLY A 33 3.24 -0.94 8.60
CA GLY A 33 4.06 -1.12 9.79
C GLY A 33 3.94 -2.50 10.47
N ASP A 34 3.18 -3.44 9.92
CA ASP A 34 3.02 -4.78 10.47
C ASP A 34 4.14 -5.72 10.00
N ASP A 35 4.90 -6.27 10.97
CA ASP A 35 6.00 -7.22 10.73
C ASP A 35 5.57 -8.49 9.99
N LYS A 36 4.30 -8.89 10.10
CA LYS A 36 3.73 -10.00 9.31
C LYS A 36 3.83 -9.73 7.81
N PHE A 37 3.67 -8.48 7.40
CA PHE A 37 3.60 -8.06 6.01
C PHE A 37 4.87 -7.34 5.52
N LYS A 38 5.96 -7.30 6.31
CA LYS A 38 7.21 -6.60 5.96
C LYS A 38 7.83 -6.96 4.60
N GLY A 39 7.47 -8.12 4.03
CA GLY A 39 7.89 -8.50 2.68
C GLY A 39 7.31 -7.60 1.59
N LEU A 40 6.19 -6.92 1.84
CA LEU A 40 5.57 -5.96 0.92
C LEU A 40 6.34 -4.63 0.86
N ASP A 41 7.22 -4.36 1.83
CA ASP A 41 8.06 -3.15 1.86
C ASP A 41 9.37 -3.29 1.07
N LEU A 42 9.62 -4.44 0.43
CA LEU A 42 10.89 -4.67 -0.27
C LEU A 42 11.04 -3.69 -1.46
N PRO A 43 12.10 -2.88 -1.50
CA PRO A 43 12.30 -1.91 -2.58
C PRO A 43 12.90 -2.61 -3.80
N ARG A 44 12.03 -3.00 -4.73
CA ARG A 44 12.39 -3.79 -5.91
C ARG A 44 11.75 -3.23 -7.18
N ALA A 45 12.52 -3.20 -8.26
CA ALA A 45 12.03 -2.80 -9.58
C ALA A 45 11.27 -3.90 -10.34
N ASP A 46 11.19 -5.12 -9.77
CA ASP A 46 10.61 -6.30 -10.42
C ASP A 46 9.35 -6.84 -9.72
N TRP A 47 8.67 -6.00 -8.92
CA TRP A 47 7.31 -6.30 -8.48
C TRP A 47 6.38 -6.51 -9.70
N PRO A 48 5.45 -7.48 -9.67
CA PRO A 48 4.44 -7.60 -10.71
C PRO A 48 3.66 -6.30 -10.84
N ALA A 49 3.64 -5.72 -12.04
CA ALA A 49 3.00 -4.45 -12.33
C ALA A 49 1.87 -4.61 -13.35
N SER A 50 0.78 -3.88 -13.14
CA SER A 50 -0.32 -3.78 -14.10
C SER A 50 -0.08 -2.59 -15.04
N PRO A 51 -0.13 -2.77 -16.36
CA PRO A 51 -0.06 -1.64 -17.29
C PRO A 51 -1.25 -0.71 -17.11
N VAL A 52 -0.98 0.58 -16.89
CA VAL A 52 -2.00 1.62 -16.82
C VAL A 52 -1.68 2.74 -17.82
N LYS A 53 -2.70 3.50 -18.21
CA LYS A 53 -2.56 4.69 -19.06
C LYS A 53 -3.13 5.90 -18.34
N ALA A 54 -2.56 7.07 -18.62
CA ALA A 54 -3.12 8.33 -18.12
C ALA A 54 -4.57 8.52 -18.61
N GLY A 55 -5.41 9.09 -17.76
CA GLY A 55 -6.83 9.32 -18.02
C GLY A 55 -7.75 8.51 -17.12
N LYS A 56 -9.02 8.39 -17.52
CA LYS A 56 -10.03 7.67 -16.73
C LYS A 56 -9.63 6.19 -16.59
N HIS A 57 -9.63 5.72 -15.35
CA HIS A 57 -9.39 4.32 -15.01
C HIS A 57 -10.41 3.86 -13.97
N THR A 58 -10.85 2.61 -14.08
CA THR A 58 -11.69 1.96 -13.06
C THR A 58 -10.78 1.11 -12.18
N PHE A 59 -10.75 1.40 -10.88
CA PHE A 59 -10.07 0.58 -9.89
C PHE A 59 -11.07 -0.38 -9.23
N GLU A 60 -10.69 -1.65 -9.11
CA GLU A 60 -11.50 -2.67 -8.44
C GLU A 60 -10.86 -3.05 -7.10
N TYR A 61 -11.66 -3.05 -6.03
CA TYR A 61 -11.24 -3.46 -4.69
C TYR A 61 -12.15 -4.56 -4.17
N ARG A 62 -11.62 -5.76 -3.94
CA ARG A 62 -12.39 -6.89 -3.42
C ARG A 62 -12.49 -6.82 -1.89
N ALA A 63 -13.70 -6.55 -1.39
CA ALA A 63 -14.00 -6.62 0.03
C ALA A 63 -14.49 -8.02 0.43
N THR A 64 -13.69 -8.80 1.16
CA THR A 64 -14.13 -10.09 1.73
C THR A 64 -15.14 -9.89 2.88
N ALA A 65 -15.07 -8.73 3.54
CA ALA A 65 -16.03 -8.25 4.53
C ALA A 65 -16.35 -6.77 4.19
N PRO A 66 -17.59 -6.43 3.76
CA PRO A 66 -17.92 -5.06 3.39
C PRO A 66 -18.02 -4.12 4.59
N HIS A 67 -17.46 -2.90 4.46
CA HIS A 67 -17.55 -1.83 5.44
C HIS A 67 -17.90 -0.50 4.74
N GLY A 68 -18.63 0.38 5.45
CA GLY A 68 -18.82 1.77 5.01
C GLY A 68 -17.60 2.62 5.32
N GLY A 69 -17.16 3.44 4.37
CA GLY A 69 -16.00 4.31 4.51
C GLY A 69 -15.64 5.02 3.20
N SER A 70 -14.45 5.62 3.18
CA SER A 70 -13.87 6.27 2.00
C SER A 70 -12.61 5.54 1.54
N PHE A 71 -12.29 5.71 0.26
CA PHE A 71 -11.00 5.32 -0.30
C PHE A 71 -10.22 6.58 -0.67
N GLU A 72 -8.95 6.63 -0.25
CA GLU A 72 -7.97 7.60 -0.75
C GLU A 72 -7.02 6.85 -1.68
N LEU A 73 -6.81 7.37 -2.89
CA LEU A 73 -5.89 6.82 -3.87
C LEU A 73 -4.73 7.80 -4.02
N TYR A 74 -3.50 7.28 -3.91
CA TYR A 74 -2.26 8.01 -4.07
C TYR A 74 -1.49 7.47 -5.26
N ILE A 75 -0.67 8.30 -5.89
CA ILE A 75 0.28 7.88 -6.91
C ILE A 75 1.68 8.38 -6.54
N THR A 76 2.71 7.63 -6.94
CA THR A 76 4.08 8.12 -6.79
C THR A 76 4.33 9.28 -7.76
N LYS A 77 5.07 10.27 -7.27
CA LYS A 77 5.47 11.44 -8.05
C LYS A 77 6.38 11.04 -9.21
N PRO A 78 6.41 11.84 -10.30
CA PRO A 78 7.39 11.66 -11.37
C PRO A 78 8.82 11.56 -10.83
N GLY A 79 9.57 10.57 -11.30
CA GLY A 79 10.96 10.32 -10.86
C GLY A 79 11.10 9.37 -9.67
N TYR A 80 10.02 8.76 -9.19
CA TYR A 80 10.08 7.68 -8.20
C TYR A 80 11.00 6.53 -8.62
N ASP A 81 11.84 6.08 -7.68
CA ASP A 81 12.78 4.98 -7.84
C ASP A 81 12.31 3.77 -7.01
N PRO A 82 11.80 2.70 -7.66
CA PRO A 82 11.27 1.53 -6.94
C PRO A 82 12.36 0.71 -6.23
N THR A 83 13.64 1.00 -6.44
CA THR A 83 14.75 0.37 -5.71
C THR A 83 15.05 1.04 -4.37
N LYS A 84 14.28 2.07 -4.00
CA LYS A 84 14.32 2.72 -2.68
C LYS A 84 13.03 2.45 -1.90
N PRO A 85 13.10 2.38 -0.55
CA PRO A 85 11.89 2.26 0.27
C PRO A 85 10.94 3.44 0.03
N LEU A 86 9.65 3.15 -0.14
CA LEU A 86 8.62 4.15 -0.39
C LEU A 86 8.38 5.03 0.84
N ALA A 87 8.44 6.35 0.69
CA ALA A 87 8.16 7.34 1.72
C ALA A 87 6.87 8.11 1.43
N TRP A 88 6.27 8.73 2.46
CA TRP A 88 5.11 9.62 2.29
C TRP A 88 5.40 10.82 1.39
N SER A 89 6.65 11.29 1.36
CA SER A 89 7.09 12.36 0.47
C SER A 89 7.01 12.00 -1.01
N ASP A 90 7.01 10.70 -1.33
CA ASP A 90 6.99 10.21 -2.70
C ASP A 90 5.60 10.18 -3.30
N LEU A 91 4.55 10.34 -2.48
CA LEU A 91 3.15 10.23 -2.88
C LEU A 91 2.49 11.60 -3.10
N GLU A 92 1.55 11.64 -4.04
CA GLU A 92 0.57 12.71 -4.27
C GLU A 92 -0.84 12.19 -4.47
#